data_AF-A0A497R450-F1
#
_entry.id   AF-A0A497R450-F1
#
_cell.length_a   1.000
_cell.length_b   1.000
_cell.length_c   1.000
_cell.angle_alpha   90.00
_cell.angle_beta   90.00
_cell.angle_gamma   90.00
#
_symmetry.space_group_name_H-M   'P 1'
#
loop_
_entity.id
_entity.type
_entity.pdbx_description
1 polymer ?
#
loop_
_entity_poly.entity_id
_entity_poly.type
_entity_poly.pdbx_seq_one_letter_code
_entity_poly.pdbx_strand_id
1 'polypeptide(L)'
;MNISRLLKKKHKKKLVIDLLPKPVQNKTLFQRLSRKHSLEEWTKIKQELLRREGSRCYICGKETKHLHMHEFWHFDDTSQTMRLEGIHLLCELCQKVKRTDFWFFTPYGKEQLKHLDINTQDIIKHYCKVNNCSIEEFNRNWRQAVETWQKRNEKEWKLDFGGYMRNKLDD
;
A
#
# COMPACT_ATOMS: atom_id res chain seq x y z
N MET A 1 -30.12 -26.68 -15.84
CA MET A 1 -29.04 -26.10 -15.01
C MET A 1 -28.26 -25.10 -15.86
N ASN A 2 -28.36 -23.80 -15.56
CA ASN A 2 -27.87 -22.73 -16.42
C ASN A 2 -26.40 -22.40 -16.09
N ILE A 3 -25.48 -22.83 -16.96
CA ILE A 3 -24.01 -22.70 -16.84
C ILE A 3 -23.57 -21.22 -16.83
N SER A 4 -24.43 -20.30 -17.26
CA SER A 4 -24.23 -18.85 -17.25
C SER A 4 -24.03 -18.24 -15.85
N ARG A 5 -24.46 -18.92 -14.78
CA ARG A 5 -24.28 -18.43 -13.39
C ARG A 5 -22.86 -18.67 -12.83
N LEU A 6 -22.01 -19.43 -13.55
CA LEU A 6 -20.59 -19.64 -13.21
C LEU A 6 -19.66 -18.56 -13.80
N LEU A 7 -20.17 -17.61 -14.58
CA LEU A 7 -19.37 -16.53 -15.15
C LEU A 7 -19.24 -15.36 -14.16
N LYS A 8 -18.21 -15.47 -13.32
CA LYS A 8 -17.33 -14.39 -12.87
C LYS A 8 -18.03 -13.13 -12.32
N LYS A 9 -18.51 -13.19 -11.08
CA LYS A 9 -18.27 -12.05 -10.18
C LYS A 9 -16.76 -11.96 -9.99
N LYS A 10 -16.09 -11.09 -10.76
CA LYS A 10 -14.66 -10.78 -10.57
C LYS A 10 -14.56 -10.10 -9.20
N HIS A 11 -14.46 -10.89 -8.14
CA HIS A 11 -14.36 -10.37 -6.77
C HIS A 11 -13.16 -9.43 -6.73
N LYS A 12 -13.45 -8.14 -6.48
CA LYS A 12 -12.42 -7.13 -6.25
C LYS A 12 -11.53 -7.66 -5.14
N LYS A 13 -10.24 -7.86 -5.45
CA LYS A 13 -9.27 -8.42 -4.49
C LYS A 13 -9.17 -7.47 -3.28
N LYS A 14 -9.17 -8.05 -2.07
CA LYS A 14 -9.12 -7.30 -0.82
C LYS A 14 -7.74 -6.68 -0.59
N LEU A 15 -6.69 -7.45 -0.87
CA LEU A 15 -5.31 -7.02 -0.82
C LEU A 15 -4.77 -6.89 -2.25
N VAL A 16 -4.37 -5.67 -2.62
CA VAL A 16 -3.84 -5.33 -3.95
C VAL A 16 -2.35 -5.01 -3.82
N ILE A 17 -1.61 -5.29 -4.88
CA ILE A 17 -0.19 -4.97 -5.01
C ILE A 17 -0.09 -3.56 -5.60
N ASP A 18 0.34 -2.58 -4.80
CA ASP A 18 0.32 -1.16 -5.15
C ASP A 18 1.74 -0.56 -5.11
N LEU A 19 2.54 -0.92 -6.11
CA LEU A 19 3.90 -0.42 -6.25
C LEU A 19 3.91 1.11 -6.39
N LEU A 20 4.64 1.81 -5.53
CA LEU A 20 4.88 3.23 -5.71
C LEU A 20 5.87 3.49 -6.85
N PRO A 21 5.55 4.38 -7.81
CA PRO A 21 6.49 4.76 -8.85
C PRO A 21 7.76 5.41 -8.26
N LYS A 22 8.92 5.15 -8.88
CA LYS A 22 10.23 5.68 -8.47
C LYS A 22 10.25 7.21 -8.30
N PRO A 23 9.62 8.03 -9.19
CA PRO A 23 9.63 9.49 -9.04
C PRO A 23 8.93 10.03 -7.77
N VAL A 24 8.13 9.20 -7.11
CA VAL A 24 7.32 9.55 -5.93
C VAL A 24 7.63 8.71 -4.69
N GLN A 25 8.53 7.73 -4.79
CA GLN A 25 8.87 6.81 -3.68
C GLN A 25 9.33 7.55 -2.39
N ASN A 26 9.92 8.74 -2.56
CA ASN A 26 10.41 9.62 -1.49
C ASN A 26 9.56 10.90 -1.32
N LYS A 27 8.27 10.82 -1.65
CA LYS A 27 7.32 11.93 -1.53
C LYS A 27 6.04 11.51 -0.77
N THR A 28 6.20 10.76 0.32
CA THR A 28 5.09 10.34 1.20
C THR A 28 4.63 11.45 2.14
N LEU A 29 3.45 11.30 2.77
CA LEU A 29 2.99 12.27 3.78
C LEU A 29 3.95 12.30 4.97
N PHE A 30 4.40 11.13 5.43
CA PHE A 30 5.38 11.05 6.52
C PHE A 30 6.65 11.88 6.23
N GLN A 31 7.23 11.75 5.03
CA GLN A 31 8.41 12.52 4.64
C GLN A 31 8.11 14.02 4.53
N ARG A 32 6.92 14.38 4.05
CA ARG A 32 6.48 15.77 3.99
C ARG A 32 6.35 16.40 5.38
N LEU A 33 5.72 15.70 6.32
CA LEU A 33 5.56 16.14 7.71
C LEU A 33 6.90 16.21 8.45
N SER A 34 7.78 15.22 8.23
CA SER A 34 9.13 15.19 8.79
C SER A 34 9.94 16.42 8.37
N ARG A 35 9.95 16.75 7.07
CA ARG A 35 10.62 17.96 6.55
C ARG A 35 10.03 19.27 7.06
N LYS A 36 8.73 19.29 7.39
CA LYS A 36 8.05 20.43 8.01
C LYS A 36 8.15 20.44 9.55
N HIS A 37 8.99 19.58 10.15
CA HIS A 37 9.10 19.42 11.59
C HIS A 37 7.74 19.22 12.31
N SER A 38 6.77 18.62 11.63
CA SER A 38 5.38 18.45 12.10
C SER A 38 5.07 16.97 12.38
N LEU A 39 6.00 16.23 12.97
CA LEU A 39 5.82 14.80 13.28
C LEU A 39 4.73 14.53 14.32
N GLU A 40 4.35 15.54 15.11
CA GLU A 40 3.19 15.47 16.00
C GLU A 40 1.90 15.18 15.23
N GLU A 41 1.73 15.72 14.02
CA GLU A 41 0.58 15.44 13.17
C GLU A 41 0.53 13.97 12.74
N TRP A 42 1.68 13.37 12.45
CA TRP A 42 1.78 11.94 12.15
C TRP A 42 1.39 11.09 13.37
N THR A 43 1.77 11.52 14.58
CA THR A 43 1.37 10.87 15.83
C THR A 43 -0.13 11.01 16.09
N LYS A 44 -0.73 12.18 15.86
CA LYS A 44 -2.18 12.40 15.97
C LYS A 44 -2.96 11.49 15.01
N ILE A 45 -2.51 11.39 13.76
CA ILE A 45 -3.08 10.46 12.77
C ILE A 45 -3.02 9.03 13.32
N LYS A 46 -1.89 8.59 13.87
CA LYS A 46 -1.74 7.24 14.43
C LYS A 46 -2.72 6.97 15.58
N GLN A 47 -2.88 7.93 16.49
CA GLN A 47 -3.78 7.80 17.64
C GLN A 47 -5.24 7.69 17.18
N GLU A 48 -5.65 8.52 16.22
CA GLU A 48 -7.00 8.47 15.66
C GLU A 48 -7.26 7.14 14.94
N LEU A 49 -6.27 6.64 14.17
CA LEU A 49 -6.39 5.33 13.53
C LEU A 49 -6.52 4.20 14.55
N LEU A 50 -5.75 4.22 15.64
CA LEU A 50 -5.88 3.22 16.70
C LEU A 50 -7.24 3.28 17.39
N ARG A 51 -7.80 4.48 17.60
CA ARG A 51 -9.15 4.67 18.16
C ARG A 51 -10.24 4.12 17.22
N ARG A 52 -10.09 4.38 15.92
CA ARG A 52 -11.08 4.02 14.89
C ARG A 52 -11.02 2.54 14.48
N GLU A 53 -9.82 2.00 14.31
CA GLU A 53 -9.59 0.66 13.73
C GLU A 53 -9.23 -0.39 14.79
N GLY A 54 -8.88 0.05 16.00
CA GLY A 54 -8.34 -0.80 17.06
C GLY A 54 -6.98 -1.39 16.69
N SER A 55 -6.62 -2.49 17.34
CA SER A 55 -5.39 -3.24 17.05
C SER A 55 -5.59 -4.27 15.93
N ARG A 56 -6.31 -3.91 14.86
CA ARG A 56 -6.64 -4.79 13.73
C ARG A 56 -6.07 -4.25 12.42
N CYS A 57 -5.57 -5.15 11.57
CA CYS A 57 -5.21 -4.81 10.19
C CYS A 57 -6.46 -4.44 9.38
N TYR A 58 -6.49 -3.25 8.80
CA TYR A 58 -7.57 -2.74 7.96
C TYR A 58 -7.90 -3.67 6.78
N ILE A 59 -6.88 -4.32 6.18
CA ILE A 59 -7.07 -5.21 5.05
C ILE A 59 -7.45 -6.62 5.50
N CYS A 60 -6.63 -7.32 6.28
CA CYS A 60 -6.88 -8.74 6.56
C CYS A 60 -7.65 -9.01 7.86
N GLY A 61 -7.88 -8.00 8.70
CA GLY A 61 -8.55 -8.14 9.99
C GLY A 61 -7.71 -8.78 11.10
N LYS A 62 -6.44 -9.13 10.84
CA LYS A 62 -5.55 -9.73 11.84
C LYS A 62 -5.38 -8.79 13.03
N GLU A 63 -5.69 -9.28 14.23
CA GLU A 63 -5.34 -8.62 15.48
C GLU A 63 -3.85 -8.75 15.78
N THR A 64 -3.18 -7.64 16.04
CA THR A 64 -1.75 -7.62 16.39
C THR A 64 -1.36 -6.30 17.03
N LYS A 65 -0.35 -6.35 17.91
CA LYS A 65 0.29 -5.16 18.49
C LYS A 65 1.23 -4.47 17.50
N HIS A 66 1.65 -5.16 16.44
CA HIS A 66 2.58 -4.65 15.43
C HIS A 66 1.83 -4.22 14.17
N LEU A 67 1.34 -2.97 14.20
CA LEU A 67 0.66 -2.34 13.08
C LEU A 67 1.48 -1.18 12.54
N HIS A 68 1.43 -1.05 11.21
CA HIS A 68 2.12 -0.02 10.45
C HIS A 68 1.10 0.90 9.80
N MET A 69 1.30 2.22 9.91
CA MET A 69 0.50 3.15 9.14
C MET A 69 0.90 3.06 7.66
N HIS A 70 -0.09 2.86 6.81
CA HIS A 70 0.10 2.72 5.38
C HIS A 70 -0.74 3.74 4.64
N GLU A 71 -0.10 4.50 3.76
CA GLU A 71 -0.72 5.50 2.91
C GLU A 71 -1.33 4.84 1.67
N PHE A 72 -2.63 5.08 1.43
CA PHE A 72 -3.38 4.57 0.28
C PHE A 72 -3.48 5.66 -0.78
N TRP A 73 -2.85 5.40 -1.92
CA TRP A 73 -2.70 6.36 -3.00
C TRP A 73 -3.54 5.96 -4.22
N HIS A 74 -4.22 6.94 -4.80
CA HIS A 74 -4.87 6.83 -6.10
C HIS A 74 -4.03 7.53 -7.17
N PHE A 75 -3.85 6.86 -8.30
CA PHE A 75 -3.12 7.38 -9.45
C PHE A 75 -4.11 7.61 -10.59
N ASP A 76 -4.30 8.87 -10.93
CA ASP A 76 -4.95 9.28 -12.18
C ASP A 76 -3.87 9.44 -13.25
N ASP A 77 -3.74 8.41 -14.07
CA ASP A 77 -2.78 8.32 -15.16
C ASP A 77 -2.98 9.37 -16.27
N THR A 78 -4.19 9.96 -16.37
CA THR A 78 -4.57 10.96 -17.38
C THR A 78 -4.17 12.36 -16.93
N SER A 79 -4.56 12.76 -15.72
CA SER A 79 -4.15 14.06 -15.16
C SER A 79 -2.75 14.06 -14.55
N GLN A 80 -2.12 12.87 -14.47
CA GLN A 80 -0.85 12.63 -13.80
C GLN A 80 -0.88 13.06 -12.33
N THR A 81 -2.00 12.78 -11.66
CA THR A 81 -2.21 13.12 -10.25
C THR A 81 -2.10 11.88 -9.37
N MET A 82 -1.29 11.97 -8.32
CA MET A 82 -1.19 10.98 -7.25
C MET A 82 -1.83 11.57 -6.00
N ARG A 83 -3.01 11.06 -5.63
CA ARG A 83 -3.84 11.57 -4.53
C ARG A 83 -3.83 10.62 -3.33
N LEU A 84 -3.59 11.16 -2.14
CA LEU A 84 -3.70 10.41 -0.88
C LEU A 84 -5.18 10.26 -0.53
N GLU A 85 -5.71 9.05 -0.64
CA GLU A 85 -7.11 8.76 -0.35
C GLU A 85 -7.35 8.41 1.12
N GLY A 86 -6.33 7.89 1.79
CA GLY A 86 -6.44 7.54 3.19
C GLY A 86 -5.16 6.98 3.78
N ILE A 87 -5.17 6.82 5.10
CA ILE A 87 -4.13 6.14 5.86
C ILE A 87 -4.85 5.12 6.74
N HIS A 88 -4.32 3.90 6.79
CA HIS A 88 -4.88 2.82 7.61
C HIS A 88 -3.78 1.99 8.26
N LEU A 89 -4.14 1.24 9.30
CA LEU A 89 -3.24 0.34 9.99
C LEU A 89 -3.17 -1.02 9.30
N LEU A 90 -1.97 -1.44 8.90
CA LEU A 90 -1.73 -2.74 8.27
C LEU A 90 -0.82 -3.61 9.12
N CYS A 91 -1.06 -4.93 9.09
CA CYS A 91 -0.11 -5.89 9.65
C CYS A 91 1.15 -5.99 8.79
N GLU A 92 2.19 -6.58 9.37
CA GLU A 92 3.51 -6.79 8.76
C GLU A 92 3.47 -7.34 7.33
N LEU A 93 2.62 -8.34 7.06
CA LEU A 93 2.57 -8.96 5.74
C LEU A 93 1.72 -8.16 4.74
N CYS A 94 0.62 -7.53 5.18
CA CYS A 94 -0.21 -6.68 4.30
C CYS A 94 0.58 -5.46 3.80
N GLN A 95 1.34 -4.78 4.67
CA GLN A 95 2.15 -3.63 4.27
C GLN A 95 3.28 -4.04 3.31
N LYS A 96 3.84 -5.25 3.48
CA LYS A 96 4.85 -5.82 2.58
C LYS A 96 4.31 -6.14 1.20
N VAL A 97 3.10 -6.70 1.11
CA VAL A 97 2.41 -6.92 -0.16
C VAL A 97 2.07 -5.61 -0.88
N LYS A 98 1.71 -4.56 -0.13
CA LYS A 98 1.43 -3.25 -0.73
C LYS A 98 2.67 -2.58 -1.29
N ARG A 99 3.82 -2.67 -0.62
CA ARG A 99 5.07 -1.98 -0.96
C ARG A 99 6.15 -2.88 -1.52
N THR A 100 5.78 -3.81 -2.37
CA THR A 100 6.75 -4.71 -3.00
C THR A 100 7.75 -3.99 -3.91
N ASP A 101 7.44 -2.78 -4.40
CA ASP A 101 8.43 -1.88 -5.01
C ASP A 101 9.66 -1.69 -4.12
N PHE A 102 9.42 -1.53 -2.82
CA PHE A 102 10.45 -1.37 -1.82
C PHE A 102 11.04 -2.72 -1.39
N TRP A 103 10.19 -3.65 -0.93
CA TRP A 103 10.65 -4.90 -0.32
C TRP A 103 11.34 -5.85 -1.30
N PHE A 104 10.92 -5.89 -2.57
CA PHE A 104 11.46 -6.84 -3.56
C PHE A 104 12.53 -6.24 -4.47
N PHE A 105 12.58 -4.92 -4.62
CA PHE A 105 13.52 -4.29 -5.57
C PHE A 105 14.63 -3.47 -4.92
N THR A 106 14.51 -3.06 -3.66
CA THR A 106 15.58 -2.30 -2.98
C THR A 106 16.53 -3.23 -2.21
N PRO A 107 17.85 -2.96 -2.19
CA PRO A 107 18.79 -3.71 -1.35
C PRO A 107 18.41 -3.68 0.12
N TYR A 108 18.07 -2.49 0.64
CA TYR A 108 17.65 -2.31 2.02
C TYR A 108 16.38 -3.11 2.36
N GLY A 109 15.35 -3.06 1.51
CA GLY A 109 14.12 -3.85 1.71
C GLY A 109 14.40 -5.35 1.77
N LYS A 110 15.27 -5.87 0.89
CA LYS A 110 15.68 -7.28 0.89
C LYS A 110 16.47 -7.67 2.14
N GLU A 111 17.35 -6.79 2.60
CA GLU A 111 18.12 -7.00 3.84
C GLU A 111 17.20 -7.03 5.06
N GLN A 112 16.26 -6.08 5.17
CA GLN A 112 15.26 -6.07 6.24
C GLN A 112 14.38 -7.32 6.25
N LEU A 113 14.02 -7.87 5.08
CA LEU A 113 13.31 -9.15 4.99
C LEU A 113 14.10 -10.29 5.62
N LYS A 114 15.42 -10.37 5.39
CA LYS A 114 16.29 -11.38 6.00
C LYS A 114 16.35 -11.22 7.51
N HIS A 115 16.50 -10.00 8.02
CA HIS A 115 16.55 -9.74 9.46
C HIS A 115 15.26 -10.12 10.19
N LEU A 116 14.12 -9.99 9.52
CA LEU A 116 12.81 -10.36 10.05
C LEU A 116 12.47 -11.85 9.86
N ASP A 117 13.36 -12.63 9.25
CA ASP A 117 13.10 -14.02 8.82
C ASP A 117 11.82 -14.16 7.98
N ILE A 118 11.58 -13.20 7.08
CA ILE A 118 10.46 -13.20 6.15
C ILE A 118 11.01 -13.36 4.75
N ASN A 119 10.58 -14.40 4.04
CA ASN A 119 10.93 -14.58 2.63
C ASN A 119 9.76 -14.16 1.71
N THR A 120 10.04 -14.10 0.40
CA THR A 120 9.04 -13.75 -0.62
C THR A 120 7.82 -14.68 -0.59
N GLN A 121 8.00 -15.98 -0.30
CA GLN A 121 6.90 -16.94 -0.27
C GLN A 121 5.91 -16.65 0.87
N ASP A 122 6.37 -16.14 2.01
CA ASP A 122 5.47 -15.77 3.12
C ASP A 122 4.52 -14.63 2.70
N ILE A 123 5.07 -13.66 1.96
CA ILE A 123 4.32 -12.52 1.42
C ILE A 123 3.31 -12.99 0.36
N ILE A 124 3.71 -13.90 -0.53
CA ILE A 124 2.83 -14.50 -1.55
C ILE A 124 1.72 -15.33 -0.91
N LYS A 125 2.06 -16.21 0.03
CA LYS A 125 1.09 -17.03 0.78
C LYS A 125 0.09 -16.15 1.52
N HIS A 126 0.55 -15.03 2.10
CA HIS A 126 -0.35 -14.08 2.74
C HIS A 126 -1.32 -13.43 1.76
N TYR A 127 -0.84 -12.97 0.60
CA TYR A 127 -1.72 -12.45 -0.47
C TYR A 127 -2.78 -13.48 -0.86
N CYS A 128 -2.35 -14.72 -1.13
CA CYS A 128 -3.24 -15.81 -1.54
C CYS A 128 -4.30 -16.11 -0.48
N LYS A 129 -3.91 -16.18 0.80
CA LYS A 129 -4.82 -16.40 1.92
C LYS A 129 -5.85 -15.26 2.04
N VAL A 130 -5.41 -14.01 2.01
CA VAL A 130 -6.29 -12.83 2.19
C VAL A 130 -7.29 -12.69 1.04
N ASN A 131 -6.87 -13.07 -0.16
CA ASN A 131 -7.68 -12.93 -1.37
C ASN A 131 -8.41 -14.20 -1.80
N ASN A 132 -8.23 -15.31 -1.07
CA ASN A 132 -8.68 -16.64 -1.46
C ASN A 132 -8.35 -16.94 -2.93
N CYS A 133 -7.07 -16.84 -3.30
CA CYS A 133 -6.61 -16.98 -4.67
C CYS A 133 -5.41 -17.92 -4.79
N SER A 134 -5.18 -18.43 -6.00
CA SER A 134 -4.04 -19.29 -6.28
C SER A 134 -2.74 -18.49 -6.43
N ILE A 135 -1.59 -19.19 -6.42
CA ILE A 135 -0.29 -18.59 -6.70
C ILE A 135 -0.21 -18.12 -8.16
N GLU A 136 -0.86 -18.83 -9.09
CA GLU A 136 -0.94 -18.42 -10.50
C GLU A 136 -1.74 -17.12 -10.65
N GLU A 137 -2.82 -16.95 -9.87
CA GLU A 137 -3.54 -15.68 -9.80
C GLU A 137 -2.67 -14.56 -9.23
N PHE A 138 -1.91 -14.81 -8.15
CA PHE A 138 -0.94 -13.85 -7.63
C PHE A 138 0.07 -13.46 -8.71
N ASN A 139 0.70 -14.41 -9.38
CA ASN A 139 1.70 -14.16 -10.42
C ASN A 139 1.15 -13.35 -11.59
N ARG A 140 -0.12 -13.57 -11.98
CA ARG A 140 -0.79 -12.75 -13.00
C ARG A 140 -0.99 -11.31 -12.52
N ASN A 141 -1.50 -11.13 -11.30
CA ASN A 141 -1.75 -9.80 -10.73
C ASN A 141 -0.44 -9.04 -10.48
N TRP A 142 0.62 -9.75 -10.05
CA TRP A 142 1.97 -9.23 -9.89
C TRP A 142 2.52 -8.67 -11.20
N ARG A 143 2.48 -9.47 -12.28
CA ARG A 143 2.93 -9.02 -13.60
C ARG A 143 2.19 -7.79 -14.07
N GLN A 144 0.86 -7.79 -13.97
CA GLN A 144 0.04 -6.62 -14.34
C GLN A 144 0.38 -5.37 -13.50
N ALA A 145 0.61 -5.54 -12.20
CA ALA A 145 1.00 -4.43 -11.32
C ALA A 145 2.39 -3.89 -11.68
N VAL A 146 3.35 -4.76 -11.98
CA VAL A 146 4.71 -4.37 -12.43
C VAL A 146 4.68 -3.66 -13.78
N GLU A 147 3.90 -4.15 -14.76
CA GLU A 147 3.74 -3.49 -16.06
C GLU A 147 3.14 -2.07 -15.90
N THR A 148 2.14 -1.93 -15.04
CA THR A 148 1.55 -0.62 -14.72
C THR A 148 2.59 0.27 -14.04
N TRP A 149 3.31 -0.26 -13.06
CA TRP A 149 4.37 0.46 -12.34
C TRP A 149 5.48 0.95 -13.26
N GLN A 150 5.91 0.13 -14.23
CA GLN A 150 6.90 0.54 -15.24
C GLN A 150 6.42 1.75 -16.04
N LYS A 151 5.19 1.72 -16.56
CA LYS A 151 4.59 2.88 -17.27
C LYS A 151 4.49 4.11 -16.38
N ARG A 152 4.18 3.93 -15.09
CA ARG A 152 4.08 5.04 -14.13
C ARG A 152 5.44 5.61 -13.71
N ASN A 153 6.52 4.84 -13.85
CA ASN A 153 7.88 5.33 -13.59
C ASN A 153 8.35 6.34 -14.63
N GLU A 154 7.75 6.33 -15.83
CA GLU A 154 8.07 7.25 -16.94
C GLU A 154 7.32 8.59 -16.84
N LYS A 155 6.48 8.76 -15.82
CA LYS A 155 5.64 9.95 -15.63
C LYS A 155 6.15 10.82 -14.49
N GLU A 156 5.93 12.12 -14.64
CA GLU A 156 5.93 13.03 -13.50
C GLU A 156 4.55 13.03 -12.84
N TRP A 157 4.51 13.27 -11.53
CA TRP A 157 3.27 13.17 -10.75
C TRP A 157 3.05 14.42 -9.93
N LYS A 158 1.85 15.00 -10.08
CA LYS A 158 1.32 16.04 -9.18
C LYS A 158 0.80 15.36 -7.92
N LEU A 159 1.27 15.81 -6.76
CA LEU A 159 0.87 15.24 -5.48
C LEU A 159 -0.32 16.01 -4.91
N ASP A 160 -1.37 15.27 -4.56
CA ASP A 160 -2.52 15.78 -3.81
C ASP A 160 -2.59 15.02 -2.48
N PHE A 161 -2.24 15.68 -1.37
CA PHE A 161 -2.33 15.07 -0.04
C PHE A 161 -3.74 15.09 0.54
N GLY A 162 -4.74 15.53 -0.23
CA GLY A 162 -6.13 15.57 0.21
C GLY A 162 -6.32 16.41 1.47
N GLY A 163 -7.17 15.93 2.37
CA GLY A 163 -7.45 16.58 3.65
C GLY A 163 -6.27 16.56 4.64
N TYR A 164 -5.23 15.77 4.40
CA TYR A 164 -4.10 15.63 5.34
C TYR A 164 -3.15 16.83 5.33
N MET A 165 -3.26 17.71 4.33
CA MET A 165 -2.45 18.93 4.20
C MET A 165 -3.28 20.17 3.87
N ARG A 166 -4.62 20.08 3.84
CA ARG A 166 -5.46 21.27 3.75
C ARG A 166 -5.33 22.03 5.06
N ASN A 167 -4.82 23.27 4.97
CA ASN A 167 -4.46 24.19 6.05
C ASN A 167 -2.99 24.21 6.51
N LYS A 168 -2.02 24.17 5.58
CA LYS A 168 -0.68 24.79 5.76
C LYS A 168 -0.08 25.28 4.42
N LEU A 169 -0.89 26.01 3.66
CA LEU A 169 -0.42 27.12 2.82
C LEU A 169 -0.65 28.36 3.68
N ASP A 170 0.31 29.28 3.70
CA ASP A 170 0.48 30.37 4.66
C ASP A 170 1.28 29.96 5.90
N ASP A 171 2.59 29.79 5.67
CA ASP A 171 3.70 30.38 6.43
C ASP A 171 5.00 30.19 5.62
#